data_AF-A0A261GVB5-F1
#
_entry.id   AF-A0A261GVB5-F1
#
_cell.length_a   1.000
_cell.length_b   1.000
_cell.length_c   1.000
_cell.angle_alpha   90.00
_cell.angle_beta   90.00
_cell.angle_gamma   90.00
#
_symmetry.space_group_name_H-M   'P 1'
#
loop_
_entity.id
_entity.type
_entity.pdbx_description
1 polymer ?
#
loop_
_entity_poly.entity_id
_entity_poly.type
_entity_poly.pdbx_seq_one_letter_code
_entity_poly.pdbx_strand_id
1 'polypeptide(L)'
;MSSFESLFKANSAGPAYVFDSPEANSSGRKIYLNDNRVMAQFAEIIEAQGPGIARQIKKHLLQMRATAGSLGSYSSNSLPHCHMDFAGNLRIQYFILQAGSPGKPAGVYITSIEFAQCPDRHQARLYRVTPGGNERTPWKVDVKPKGRVETSLAAVNGLTKHLPMAATAIMPDMLKNAYPGASSLNTEGYTLMYNPPSLNYRGHSWKTSEQKTFTLEFAAERLAQALVRAQREGKEVCWVVHGDGARMFGLALDNVRVSLDKHTVLFAAPRQSMVGFIEKVKKTNMKLHNKGYVHHPDDWSCVKNRLLNSRSIADAMDGLGTDYNARASELREMFGTDFYKAATMTAGIGAAASGAWNEAQHIGKVSPGQLANPGIWKQMLVGDGGLGTAAMYGGAALATWGSVRGLRRLRNTMATNVADPDLNPHMHPFKNRDSFNAHVQKHKGGLASSLFAVLTTERF
;
A
#
# COMPACT_ATOMS: atom_id res chain seq x y z
N MET A 1 0.97 31.82 30.43
CA MET A 1 1.97 31.47 29.40
C MET A 1 2.49 30.09 29.71
N SER A 2 2.10 29.11 28.90
CA SER A 2 2.43 27.71 29.14
C SER A 2 3.96 27.51 29.07
N SER A 3 4.50 26.51 29.78
CA SER A 3 5.95 26.20 29.79
C SER A 3 6.54 25.86 28.41
N PHE A 4 5.70 25.82 27.36
CA PHE A 4 6.09 25.55 25.99
C PHE A 4 6.31 26.82 25.17
N GLU A 5 5.53 27.89 25.38
CA GLU A 5 5.74 29.17 24.70
C GLU A 5 7.12 29.75 25.00
N SER A 6 7.68 29.46 26.18
CA SER A 6 9.06 29.83 26.54
C SER A 6 10.14 29.06 25.77
N LEU A 7 9.80 27.94 25.11
CA LEU A 7 10.73 27.19 24.24
C LEU A 7 10.89 27.84 22.86
N PHE A 8 10.09 28.86 22.55
CA PHE A 8 10.04 29.46 21.23
C PHE A 8 10.06 30.98 21.32
N LYS A 9 11.03 31.62 20.67
CA LYS A 9 11.10 33.09 20.60
C LYS A 9 10.58 33.59 19.27
N ALA A 10 9.90 34.74 19.29
CA ALA A 10 9.49 35.43 18.08
C ALA A 10 10.71 35.75 17.21
N ASN A 11 10.63 35.46 15.91
CA ASN A 11 11.72 35.77 14.98
C ASN A 11 11.42 37.09 14.27
N SER A 12 12.32 38.07 14.39
CA SER A 12 12.15 39.38 13.74
C SER A 12 12.45 39.38 12.24
N ALA A 13 13.01 38.29 11.69
CA ALA A 13 13.53 38.25 10.31
C ALA A 13 12.99 37.07 9.46
N GLY A 14 11.91 36.40 9.87
CA GLY A 14 11.38 35.24 9.14
C GLY A 14 10.30 34.48 9.93
N PRO A 15 10.16 33.13 9.79
CA PRO A 15 9.05 32.35 10.36
C PRO A 15 8.72 32.73 11.81
N ALA A 16 7.43 32.75 12.19
CA ALA A 16 6.94 33.42 13.39
C ALA A 16 7.69 33.07 14.69
N TYR A 17 8.21 31.85 14.82
CA TYR A 17 8.93 31.42 16.03
C TYR A 17 10.16 30.54 15.74
N VAL A 18 11.22 30.70 16.54
CA VAL A 18 12.44 29.87 16.54
C VAL A 18 12.52 29.10 17.84
N PHE A 19 12.81 27.80 17.77
CA PHE A 19 13.08 26.98 18.94
C PHE A 19 14.36 27.47 19.64
N ASP A 20 14.21 27.89 20.88
CA ASP A 20 15.27 28.43 21.71
C ASP A 20 15.28 27.73 23.06
N SER A 21 16.22 26.82 23.25
CA SER A 21 16.44 26.09 24.49
C SER A 21 17.85 26.38 24.99
N PRO A 22 18.08 26.58 26.30
CA PRO A 22 19.44 26.72 26.85
C PRO A 22 20.34 25.51 26.53
N GLU A 23 19.72 24.33 26.37
CA GLU A 23 20.38 23.07 25.99
C GLU A 23 20.69 23.00 24.48
N ALA A 24 20.12 23.92 23.69
CA ALA A 24 20.43 24.08 22.28
C ALA A 24 21.74 24.85 22.14
N ASN A 25 22.86 24.16 22.33
CA ASN A 25 24.19 24.60 21.93
C ASN A 25 24.22 25.14 20.49
N SER A 26 25.22 25.95 20.12
CA SER A 26 25.35 26.63 18.81
C SER A 26 25.47 25.71 17.59
N SER A 27 25.48 24.39 17.76
CA SER A 27 25.65 23.40 16.70
C SER A 27 24.33 22.76 16.23
N GLY A 28 24.27 22.38 14.95
CA GLY A 28 23.09 21.77 14.33
C GLY A 28 22.11 22.79 13.72
N ARG A 29 21.06 22.28 13.08
CA ARG A 29 20.08 23.13 12.38
C ARG A 29 19.22 23.91 13.37
N LYS A 30 18.88 25.15 13.01
CA LYS A 30 17.83 25.91 13.68
C LYS A 30 16.47 25.27 13.36
N ILE A 31 15.57 25.30 14.34
CA ILE A 31 14.19 24.80 14.18
C ILE A 31 13.25 25.98 14.26
N TYR A 32 12.32 26.04 13.33
CA TYR A 32 11.34 27.10 13.16
C TYR A 32 9.93 26.52 13.17
N LEU A 33 8.98 27.28 13.68
CA LEU A 33 7.56 27.02 13.43
C LEU A 33 7.14 27.82 12.20
N ASN A 34 6.56 27.15 11.21
CA ASN A 34 6.25 27.78 9.93
C ASN A 34 5.23 28.92 10.06
N ASP A 35 4.29 28.83 11.00
CA ASP A 35 3.27 29.84 11.27
C ASP A 35 2.68 29.70 12.70
N ASN A 36 1.80 30.63 13.07
CA ASN A 36 1.13 30.67 14.37
C ASN A 36 0.15 29.51 14.60
N ARG A 37 -0.37 28.86 13.55
CA ARG A 37 -1.30 27.73 13.69
C ARG A 37 -0.56 26.52 14.23
N VAL A 38 0.69 26.31 13.81
CA VAL A 38 1.53 25.24 14.36
C VAL A 38 1.79 25.48 15.86
N MET A 39 2.05 26.72 16.27
CA MET A 39 2.18 27.06 17.70
C MET A 39 0.93 26.70 18.49
N ALA A 40 -0.25 27.07 17.97
CA ALA A 40 -1.53 26.73 18.61
C ALA A 40 -1.72 25.21 18.73
N GLN A 41 -1.36 24.42 17.70
CA GLN A 41 -1.41 22.96 17.75
C GLN A 41 -0.53 22.37 18.86
N PHE A 42 0.68 22.90 19.04
CA PHE A 42 1.55 22.45 20.13
C PHE A 42 0.96 22.78 21.50
N ALA A 43 0.42 23.99 21.69
CA ALA A 43 -0.21 24.41 22.93
C ALA A 43 -1.39 23.49 23.28
N GLU A 44 -2.29 23.25 22.32
CA GLU A 44 -3.45 22.36 22.47
C GLU A 44 -3.04 20.93 22.88
N ILE A 45 -2.03 20.36 22.22
CA ILE A 45 -1.49 19.02 22.53
C ILE A 45 -0.96 18.94 23.97
N ILE A 46 -0.28 19.98 24.43
CA ILE A 46 0.34 20.02 25.76
C ILE A 46 -0.71 20.23 26.84
N GLU A 47 -1.68 21.11 26.60
CA GLU A 47 -2.83 21.29 27.49
C GLU A 47 -3.62 19.98 27.63
N ALA A 48 -3.85 19.27 26.53
CA ALA A 48 -4.64 18.05 26.53
C ALA A 48 -3.97 16.83 27.20
N GLN A 49 -2.63 16.73 27.21
CA GLN A 49 -1.91 15.55 27.73
C GLN A 49 -1.02 15.85 28.95
N GLY A 50 -0.95 17.12 29.37
CA GLY A 50 -0.16 17.54 30.52
C GLY A 50 1.34 17.64 30.26
N PRO A 51 2.14 17.99 31.30
CA PRO A 51 3.53 18.43 31.15
C PRO A 51 4.51 17.33 30.68
N GLY A 52 4.14 16.05 30.78
CA GLY A 52 4.97 14.93 30.32
C GLY A 52 5.22 14.97 28.81
N ILE A 53 4.19 15.31 28.02
CA ILE A 53 4.31 15.39 26.55
C ILE A 53 5.21 16.56 26.13
N ALA A 54 5.16 17.69 26.84
CA ALA A 54 6.00 18.84 26.56
C ALA A 54 7.50 18.50 26.67
N ARG A 55 7.88 17.71 27.68
CA ARG A 55 9.25 17.22 27.85
C ARG A 55 9.68 16.30 26.72
N GLN A 56 8.80 15.40 26.29
CA GLN A 56 9.05 14.49 25.17
C GLN A 56 9.23 15.25 23.85
N ILE A 57 8.36 16.22 23.57
CA ILE A 57 8.46 17.11 22.42
C ILE A 57 9.78 17.86 22.45
N LYS A 58 10.12 18.53 23.57
CA LYS A 58 11.38 19.28 23.73
C LYS A 58 12.60 18.39 23.43
N LYS A 59 12.65 17.18 24.00
CA LYS A 59 13.74 16.22 23.76
C LYS A 59 13.84 15.85 22.28
N HIS A 60 12.71 15.61 21.62
CA HIS A 60 12.70 15.25 20.20
C HIS A 60 13.13 16.44 19.32
N LEU A 61 12.66 17.66 19.60
CA LEU A 61 13.10 18.86 18.90
C LEU A 61 14.62 19.05 19.01
N LEU A 62 15.21 18.86 20.20
CA LEU A 62 16.66 18.91 20.36
C LEU A 62 17.39 17.87 19.48
N GLN A 63 16.85 16.66 19.36
CA GLN A 63 17.40 15.62 18.48
C GLN A 63 17.28 15.97 17.00
N MET A 64 16.12 16.51 16.58
CA MET A 64 15.83 16.87 15.19
C MET A 64 16.84 17.86 14.60
N ARG A 65 17.47 18.72 15.43
CA ARG A 65 18.54 19.63 14.99
C ARG A 65 19.66 18.90 14.26
N ALA A 66 19.99 17.69 14.71
CA ALA A 66 20.98 16.82 14.09
C ALA A 66 20.33 15.82 13.10
N THR A 67 19.18 15.23 13.46
CA THR A 67 18.65 14.04 12.77
C THR A 67 17.59 14.32 11.71
N ALA A 68 17.11 15.56 11.53
CA ALA A 68 16.07 15.88 10.55
C ALA A 68 16.46 15.42 9.13
N GLY A 69 15.56 14.72 8.45
CA GLY A 69 15.81 14.16 7.11
C GLY A 69 16.78 12.97 7.07
N SER A 70 17.25 12.46 8.21
CA SER A 70 18.10 11.26 8.28
C SER A 70 17.35 9.98 7.89
N LEU A 71 18.07 8.84 7.88
CA LEU A 71 17.49 7.50 7.64
C LEU A 71 16.38 7.13 8.64
N GLY A 72 16.38 7.71 9.84
CA GLY A 72 15.34 7.48 10.86
C GLY A 72 14.03 8.25 10.62
N SER A 73 14.04 9.22 9.71
CA SER A 73 12.86 10.02 9.35
C SER A 73 12.13 9.46 8.14
N TYR A 74 10.88 9.87 7.95
CA TYR A 74 10.11 9.64 6.74
C TYR A 74 10.41 10.76 5.72
N SER A 75 10.40 10.44 4.43
CA SER A 75 10.54 11.45 3.36
C SER A 75 9.39 11.34 2.38
N SER A 76 8.87 12.47 1.92
CA SER A 76 7.87 12.46 0.85
C SER A 76 8.48 11.93 -0.45
N ASN A 77 7.74 11.07 -1.15
CA ASN A 77 8.11 10.56 -2.46
C ASN A 77 7.96 11.62 -3.56
N SER A 78 7.13 12.66 -3.35
CA SER A 78 6.89 13.72 -4.34
C SER A 78 7.53 15.06 -4.00
N LEU A 79 7.91 15.29 -2.74
CA LEU A 79 8.51 16.54 -2.26
C LEU A 79 9.81 16.23 -1.49
N PRO A 80 10.98 16.22 -2.15
CA PRO A 80 12.23 15.76 -1.53
C PRO A 80 12.67 16.54 -0.28
N HIS A 81 12.25 17.79 -0.13
CA HIS A 81 12.54 18.65 1.03
C HIS A 81 11.53 18.48 2.18
N CYS A 82 10.51 17.65 1.99
CA CYS A 82 9.43 17.40 2.96
C CYS A 82 9.65 16.09 3.69
N HIS A 83 9.61 16.17 5.01
CA HIS A 83 9.96 15.09 5.92
C HIS A 83 8.95 14.99 7.05
N MET A 84 8.98 13.84 7.71
CA MET A 84 8.12 13.56 8.85
C MET A 84 8.84 12.68 9.85
N ASP A 85 8.62 12.92 11.13
CA ASP A 85 9.18 12.12 12.22
C ASP A 85 8.11 11.79 13.27
N PHE A 86 8.38 10.78 14.08
CA PHE A 86 7.51 10.34 15.16
C PHE A 86 8.20 10.48 16.51
N ALA A 87 7.63 11.30 17.39
CA ALA A 87 8.01 11.42 18.79
C ALA A 87 6.99 10.65 19.64
N GLY A 88 7.14 9.33 19.75
CA GLY A 88 6.12 8.47 20.37
C GLY A 88 4.85 8.42 19.52
N ASN A 89 3.72 8.85 20.08
CA ASN A 89 2.43 8.96 19.39
C ASN A 89 2.20 10.34 18.73
N LEU A 90 3.23 11.17 18.63
CA LEU A 90 3.17 12.46 17.93
C LEU A 90 3.84 12.35 16.58
N ARG A 91 3.14 12.77 15.55
CA ARG A 91 3.66 12.92 14.18
C ARG A 91 3.99 14.38 13.94
N ILE A 92 5.23 14.65 13.55
CA ILE A 92 5.75 15.99 13.27
C ILE A 92 6.15 16.06 11.80
N GLN A 93 5.52 16.94 11.05
CA GLN A 93 5.87 17.22 9.65
C GLN A 93 6.71 18.47 9.55
N TYR A 94 7.71 18.45 8.66
CA TYR A 94 8.61 19.58 8.48
C TYR A 94 9.24 19.65 7.09
N PHE A 95 9.69 20.85 6.72
CA PHE A 95 10.58 21.08 5.60
C PHE A 95 12.02 21.30 6.07
N ILE A 96 12.98 20.94 5.23
CA ILE A 96 14.39 21.35 5.41
C ILE A 96 14.72 22.37 4.33
N LEU A 97 15.06 23.60 4.74
CA LEU A 97 15.56 24.64 3.86
C LEU A 97 17.08 24.74 3.97
N GLN A 98 17.75 24.75 2.83
CA GLN A 98 19.20 24.92 2.73
C GLN A 98 19.56 26.41 2.63
N ALA A 99 20.82 26.73 2.88
CA ALA A 99 21.35 28.09 2.68
C ALA A 99 21.12 28.54 1.23
N GLY A 100 20.69 29.79 1.05
CA GLY A 100 20.35 30.35 -0.27
C GLY A 100 18.88 30.20 -0.70
N SER A 101 18.02 29.60 0.14
CA SER A 101 16.57 29.58 -0.12
C SER A 101 15.98 31.01 -0.05
N PRO A 102 15.25 31.48 -1.09
CA PRO A 102 14.70 32.84 -1.08
C PRO A 102 13.73 33.08 0.08
N GLY A 103 13.92 34.19 0.80
CA GLY A 103 12.95 34.70 1.78
C GLY A 103 12.83 33.94 3.10
N LYS A 104 13.64 32.89 3.35
CA LYS A 104 13.65 32.15 4.62
C LYS A 104 15.08 31.68 4.99
N PRO A 105 15.50 31.79 6.26
CA PRO A 105 16.79 31.27 6.70
C PRO A 105 16.90 29.74 6.57
N ALA A 106 18.12 29.21 6.53
CA ALA A 106 18.33 27.76 6.50
C ALA A 106 17.92 27.11 7.83
N GLY A 107 17.27 25.96 7.78
CA GLY A 107 16.87 25.21 8.97
C GLY A 107 15.72 24.24 8.74
N VAL A 108 15.18 23.75 9.85
CA VAL A 108 14.03 22.83 9.89
C VAL A 108 12.77 23.63 10.19
N TYR A 109 11.75 23.52 9.36
CA TYR A 109 10.50 24.27 9.47
C TYR A 109 9.36 23.31 9.77
N ILE A 110 8.87 23.29 11.01
CA ILE A 110 7.74 22.46 11.40
C ILE A 110 6.46 23.05 10.83
N THR A 111 5.70 22.22 10.13
CA THR A 111 4.49 22.61 9.40
C THR A 111 3.22 22.01 9.99
N SER A 112 3.34 20.95 10.78
CA SER A 112 2.21 20.31 11.45
C SER A 112 2.71 19.45 12.59
N ILE A 113 1.94 19.41 13.67
CA ILE A 113 2.04 18.38 14.72
C ILE A 113 0.65 17.84 15.03
N GLU A 114 0.54 16.53 15.23
CA GLU A 114 -0.72 15.90 15.65
C GLU A 114 -0.48 14.54 16.31
N PHE A 115 -1.49 14.02 17.00
CA PHE A 115 -1.48 12.64 17.46
C PHE A 115 -1.68 11.66 16.30
N ALA A 116 -0.81 10.66 16.25
CA ALA A 116 -0.91 9.55 15.32
C ALA A 116 -0.26 8.30 15.94
N GLN A 117 -0.87 7.15 15.69
CA GLN A 117 -0.22 5.88 16.02
C GLN A 117 1.05 5.75 15.17
N CYS A 118 2.19 5.49 15.81
CA CYS A 118 3.43 5.23 15.08
C CYS A 118 3.25 3.94 14.27
N PRO A 119 3.51 3.95 12.95
CA PRO A 119 3.43 2.75 12.14
C PRO A 119 4.41 1.68 12.65
N ASP A 120 3.99 0.41 12.54
CA ASP A 120 4.83 -0.74 12.86
C ASP A 120 6.12 -0.75 12.02
N ARG A 121 7.28 -0.74 12.70
CA ARG A 121 8.61 -0.60 12.08
C ARG A 121 9.26 -1.92 11.68
N HIS A 122 8.59 -2.71 10.85
CA HIS A 122 9.15 -3.98 10.35
C HIS A 122 9.96 -3.78 9.07
N GLN A 123 11.16 -4.35 9.03
CA GLN A 123 12.08 -4.26 7.90
C GLN A 123 11.66 -5.19 6.74
N ALA A 124 12.13 -4.90 5.53
CA ALA A 124 11.85 -5.72 4.37
C ALA A 124 12.66 -7.04 4.38
N ARG A 125 12.27 -8.03 5.20
CA ARG A 125 13.06 -9.25 5.46
C ARG A 125 12.21 -10.50 5.47
N LEU A 126 12.86 -11.65 5.56
CA LEU A 126 12.20 -12.93 5.75
C LEU A 126 11.72 -13.07 7.20
N TYR A 127 10.50 -13.57 7.38
CA TYR A 127 9.88 -13.85 8.66
C TYR A 127 9.29 -15.26 8.62
N ARG A 128 9.35 -15.98 9.74
CA ARG A 128 8.68 -17.28 9.86
C ARG A 128 7.24 -17.05 10.29
N VAL A 129 6.31 -17.68 9.59
CA VAL A 129 4.90 -17.73 9.96
C VAL A 129 4.56 -19.18 10.29
N THR A 130 3.97 -19.40 11.46
CA THR A 130 3.56 -20.72 11.92
C THR A 130 2.04 -20.78 12.11
N PRO A 131 1.43 -21.97 11.97
CA PRO A 131 0.05 -22.19 12.36
C PRO A 131 -0.11 -21.82 13.84
N GLY A 132 -1.17 -21.09 14.16
CA GLY A 132 -1.53 -20.77 15.53
C GLY A 132 -2.38 -21.87 16.15
N GLY A 133 -2.38 -21.92 17.48
CA GLY A 133 -3.01 -23.01 18.24
C GLY A 133 -4.53 -22.89 18.41
N ASN A 134 -5.20 -21.89 17.84
CA ASN A 134 -6.66 -21.74 17.93
C ASN A 134 -7.25 -20.98 16.72
N GLU A 135 -8.56 -21.14 16.52
CA GLU A 135 -9.30 -20.55 15.38
C GLU A 135 -9.29 -19.02 15.34
N ARG A 136 -9.14 -18.36 16.50
CA ARG A 136 -9.11 -16.89 16.59
C ARG A 136 -7.77 -16.29 16.18
N THR A 137 -6.69 -17.04 16.35
CA THR A 137 -5.32 -16.67 15.97
C THR A 137 -4.72 -17.81 15.14
N PRO A 138 -5.24 -18.05 13.92
CA PRO A 138 -4.87 -19.22 13.13
C PRO A 138 -3.42 -19.16 12.62
N TRP A 139 -2.75 -18.00 12.74
CA TRP A 139 -1.39 -17.77 12.30
C TRP A 139 -0.62 -16.91 13.30
N LYS A 140 0.66 -17.20 13.47
CA LYS A 140 1.61 -16.42 14.28
C LYS A 140 2.83 -16.08 13.43
N VAL A 141 3.34 -14.87 13.57
CA VAL A 141 4.56 -14.41 12.88
C VAL A 141 5.65 -14.14 13.89
N ASP A 142 6.85 -14.64 13.62
CA ASP A 142 8.03 -14.32 14.41
C ASP A 142 8.37 -12.84 14.26
N VAL A 143 8.62 -12.15 15.38
CA VAL A 143 9.04 -10.73 15.35
C VAL A 143 10.47 -10.58 14.82
N LYS A 144 11.31 -11.60 15.01
CA LYS A 144 12.71 -11.58 14.57
C LYS A 144 12.83 -12.06 13.12
N PRO A 145 13.48 -11.26 12.24
CA PRO A 145 13.67 -11.68 10.86
C PRO A 145 14.64 -12.85 10.77
N LYS A 146 14.43 -13.70 9.76
CA LYS A 146 15.26 -14.86 9.42
C LYS A 146 16.24 -14.51 8.30
N GLY A 147 17.32 -15.29 8.22
CA GLY A 147 18.34 -15.16 7.17
C GLY A 147 18.19 -16.16 6.02
N ARG A 148 17.17 -17.02 6.04
CA ARG A 148 16.96 -18.10 5.06
C ARG A 148 15.49 -18.49 4.96
N VAL A 149 15.16 -19.26 3.93
CA VAL A 149 13.83 -19.87 3.76
C VAL A 149 13.70 -21.12 4.62
N GLU A 150 12.85 -21.07 5.64
CA GLU A 150 12.76 -22.13 6.65
C GLU A 150 11.67 -23.17 6.37
N THR A 151 10.83 -22.96 5.36
CA THR A 151 9.68 -23.84 5.00
C THR A 151 9.66 -24.20 3.53
N SER A 152 8.86 -25.20 3.16
CA SER A 152 8.58 -25.58 1.76
C SER A 152 7.64 -24.59 1.04
N LEU A 153 6.93 -23.74 1.78
CA LEU A 153 6.05 -22.70 1.24
C LEU A 153 6.60 -21.32 1.56
N ALA A 154 6.61 -20.43 0.58
CA ALA A 154 7.08 -19.07 0.80
C ALA A 154 6.21 -18.03 0.10
N ALA A 155 6.23 -16.82 0.63
CA ALA A 155 5.37 -15.73 0.22
C ALA A 155 6.18 -14.44 0.11
N VAL A 156 5.87 -13.60 -0.88
CA VAL A 156 6.32 -12.21 -0.93
C VAL A 156 5.08 -11.32 -1.01
N ASN A 157 4.88 -10.44 -0.03
CA ASN A 157 3.74 -9.53 -0.05
C ASN A 157 4.01 -8.33 -0.97
N GLY A 158 2.93 -7.73 -1.48
CA GLY A 158 3.01 -6.52 -2.29
C GLY A 158 2.24 -5.33 -1.77
N LEU A 159 1.11 -5.55 -1.10
CA LEU A 159 0.26 -4.47 -0.58
C LEU A 159 -0.35 -4.87 0.75
N THR A 160 0.30 -4.52 1.84
CA THR A 160 -0.21 -4.83 3.17
C THR A 160 0.31 -3.78 4.13
N LYS A 161 -0.54 -3.18 4.96
CA LYS A 161 -0.14 -2.06 5.83
C LYS A 161 0.98 -2.41 6.80
N HIS A 162 0.93 -3.61 7.37
CA HIS A 162 1.84 -4.05 8.41
C HIS A 162 2.10 -5.57 8.33
N LEU A 163 3.19 -6.01 8.94
CA LEU A 163 3.65 -7.40 8.92
C LEU A 163 2.55 -8.39 9.39
N PRO A 164 1.85 -8.17 10.52
CA PRO A 164 0.78 -9.08 10.94
C PRO A 164 -0.31 -9.25 9.88
N MET A 165 -0.76 -8.18 9.21
CA MET A 165 -1.78 -8.27 8.16
C MET A 165 -1.29 -9.14 7.00
N ALA A 166 -0.06 -8.95 6.54
CA ALA A 166 0.53 -9.79 5.51
C ALA A 166 0.59 -11.26 5.93
N ALA A 167 1.08 -11.50 7.15
CA ALA A 167 1.36 -12.82 7.65
C ALA A 167 0.12 -13.64 8.05
N THR A 168 -0.96 -12.99 8.50
CA THR A 168 -2.09 -13.72 9.11
C THR A 168 -3.40 -13.56 8.37
N ALA A 169 -3.60 -12.44 7.65
CA ALA A 169 -4.87 -12.15 6.98
C ALA A 169 -4.84 -12.36 5.46
N ILE A 170 -3.67 -12.18 4.82
CA ILE A 170 -3.58 -12.11 3.35
C ILE A 170 -2.86 -13.32 2.75
N MET A 171 -1.58 -13.49 3.06
CA MET A 171 -0.77 -14.51 2.39
C MET A 171 -1.19 -15.96 2.68
N PRO A 172 -1.71 -16.33 3.88
CA PRO A 172 -2.12 -17.71 4.13
C PRO A 172 -3.21 -18.20 3.17
N ASP A 173 -4.23 -17.38 2.92
CA ASP A 173 -5.34 -17.74 2.05
C ASP A 173 -4.89 -17.82 0.58
N MET A 174 -3.95 -16.96 0.16
CA MET A 174 -3.34 -17.05 -1.17
C MET A 174 -2.50 -18.33 -1.33
N LEU A 175 -1.70 -18.70 -0.32
CA LEU A 175 -0.91 -19.94 -0.33
C LEU A 175 -1.81 -21.17 -0.41
N LYS A 176 -2.86 -21.21 0.40
CA LYS A 176 -3.84 -22.31 0.42
C LYS A 176 -4.50 -22.52 -0.95
N ASN A 177 -4.86 -21.43 -1.64
CA ASN A 177 -5.51 -21.49 -2.95
C ASN A 177 -4.53 -21.72 -4.11
N ALA A 178 -3.27 -21.29 -3.96
CA ALA A 178 -2.22 -21.55 -4.94
C ALA A 178 -1.81 -23.03 -4.94
N TYR A 179 -1.65 -23.62 -3.76
CA TYR A 179 -1.16 -25.00 -3.58
C TYR A 179 -2.16 -25.84 -2.76
N PRO A 180 -3.38 -26.09 -3.27
CA PRO A 180 -4.38 -26.89 -2.57
C PRO A 180 -3.88 -28.34 -2.45
N GLY A 181 -3.58 -28.77 -1.23
CA GLY A 181 -3.00 -30.08 -0.95
C GLY A 181 -1.60 -30.04 -0.32
N ALA A 182 -0.96 -28.86 -0.25
CA ALA A 182 0.26 -28.69 0.52
C ALA A 182 -0.04 -28.76 2.03
N SER A 183 0.02 -29.98 2.60
CA SER A 183 -0.18 -30.22 4.03
C SER A 183 0.81 -29.44 4.90
N SER A 184 1.99 -29.13 4.37
CA SER A 184 3.03 -28.33 5.03
C SER A 184 2.56 -26.96 5.48
N LEU A 185 1.55 -26.36 4.83
CA LEU A 185 0.99 -25.07 5.26
C LEU A 185 0.43 -25.15 6.69
N ASN A 186 -0.25 -26.25 7.03
CA ASN A 186 -0.92 -26.41 8.32
C ASN A 186 -0.01 -27.05 9.39
N THR A 187 1.14 -27.63 9.00
CA THR A 187 2.09 -28.28 9.93
C THR A 187 3.33 -27.42 10.18
N GLU A 188 3.95 -26.93 9.11
CA GLU A 188 5.17 -26.12 9.17
C GLU A 188 4.85 -24.61 9.12
N GLY A 189 3.78 -24.22 8.44
CA GLY A 189 3.53 -22.83 8.08
C GLY A 189 4.30 -22.43 6.83
N TYR A 190 4.79 -21.19 6.78
CA TYR A 190 5.48 -20.66 5.61
C TYR A 190 6.49 -19.57 5.95
N THR A 191 7.34 -19.21 4.99
CA THR A 191 8.29 -18.09 5.11
C THR A 191 7.76 -16.89 4.34
N LEU A 192 7.59 -15.76 5.01
CA LEU A 192 7.16 -14.51 4.42
C LEU A 192 8.36 -13.58 4.19
N MET A 193 8.68 -13.26 2.95
CA MET A 193 9.45 -12.06 2.62
C MET A 193 8.52 -10.85 2.72
N TYR A 194 8.62 -10.13 3.83
CA TYR A 194 7.87 -8.91 4.03
C TYR A 194 8.51 -7.74 3.27
N ASN A 195 7.70 -6.93 2.63
CA ASN A 195 8.03 -5.69 1.96
C ASN A 195 7.11 -4.60 2.52
N PRO A 196 7.60 -3.68 3.36
CA PRO A 196 6.78 -2.63 3.94
C PRO A 196 6.31 -1.65 2.85
N PRO A 197 5.02 -1.26 2.85
CA PRO A 197 4.52 -0.25 1.93
C PRO A 197 5.04 1.12 2.35
N SER A 198 4.95 2.09 1.43
CA SER A 198 5.04 3.50 1.82
C SER A 198 3.84 3.87 2.68
N LEU A 199 4.03 4.83 3.58
CA LEU A 199 2.94 5.38 4.37
C LEU A 199 2.22 6.43 3.51
N ASN A 200 0.90 6.31 3.33
CA ASN A 200 0.13 7.37 2.69
C ASN A 200 -0.51 8.25 3.73
N TYR A 201 -0.25 9.55 3.62
CA TYR A 201 -0.78 10.50 4.57
C TYR A 201 -1.05 11.84 3.91
N ARG A 202 -2.27 12.36 4.09
CA ARG A 202 -2.79 13.58 3.45
C ARG A 202 -2.61 13.60 1.92
N GLY A 203 -2.83 12.46 1.26
CA GLY A 203 -2.67 12.34 -0.20
C GLY A 203 -1.23 12.31 -0.69
N HIS A 204 -0.25 12.29 0.22
CA HIS A 204 1.16 12.12 -0.11
C HIS A 204 1.64 10.73 0.28
N SER A 205 2.48 10.14 -0.56
CA SER A 205 3.18 8.90 -0.25
C SER A 205 4.53 9.20 0.39
N TRP A 206 4.80 8.56 1.52
CA TRP A 206 5.97 8.79 2.36
C TRP A 206 6.82 7.52 2.41
N LYS A 207 8.08 7.63 1.98
CA LYS A 207 9.09 6.60 2.20
C LYS A 207 9.40 6.52 3.69
N THR A 208 9.19 5.34 4.28
CA THR A 208 9.40 5.12 5.71
C THR A 208 10.88 4.99 6.06
N SER A 209 11.22 5.07 7.35
CA SER A 209 12.59 4.82 7.84
C SER A 209 13.09 3.43 7.48
N GLU A 210 12.22 2.43 7.51
CA GLU A 210 12.52 1.05 7.18
C GLU A 210 12.84 0.92 5.69
N GLN A 211 12.08 1.58 4.81
CA GLN A 211 12.35 1.60 3.37
C GLN A 211 13.61 2.39 2.99
N LYS A 212 14.03 3.36 3.82
CA LYS A 212 15.31 4.08 3.62
C LYS A 212 16.50 3.25 4.07
N THR A 213 16.39 2.61 5.22
CA THR A 213 17.46 1.78 5.80
C THR A 213 17.62 0.47 5.06
N PHE A 214 16.52 -0.06 4.55
CA PHE A 214 16.44 -1.33 3.86
C PHE A 214 15.74 -1.11 2.52
N THR A 215 16.52 -0.69 1.53
CA THR A 215 15.99 -0.36 0.21
C THR A 215 15.45 -1.59 -0.51
N LEU A 216 14.67 -1.37 -1.57
CA LEU A 216 14.15 -2.46 -2.38
C LEU A 216 15.27 -3.31 -3.00
N GLU A 217 16.34 -2.68 -3.46
CA GLU A 217 17.49 -3.34 -4.08
C GLU A 217 18.20 -4.23 -3.07
N PHE A 218 18.42 -3.72 -1.86
CA PHE A 218 19.02 -4.51 -0.78
C PHE A 218 18.10 -5.67 -0.36
N ALA A 219 16.79 -5.45 -0.32
CA ALA A 219 15.81 -6.51 -0.06
C ALA A 219 15.78 -7.58 -1.14
N ALA A 220 15.85 -7.18 -2.40
CA ALA A 220 15.95 -8.07 -3.53
C ALA A 220 17.25 -8.89 -3.48
N GLU A 221 18.38 -8.28 -3.11
CA GLU A 221 19.65 -8.99 -2.93
C GLU A 221 19.55 -10.04 -1.81
N ARG A 222 18.96 -9.69 -0.66
CA ARG A 222 18.74 -10.65 0.43
C ARG A 222 17.80 -11.78 0.04
N LEU A 223 16.75 -11.49 -0.73
CA LEU A 223 15.85 -12.51 -1.26
C LEU A 223 16.59 -13.41 -2.27
N ALA A 224 17.44 -12.87 -3.13
CA ALA A 224 18.27 -13.64 -4.07
C ALA A 224 19.22 -14.59 -3.31
N GLN A 225 19.89 -14.09 -2.27
CA GLN A 225 20.74 -14.92 -1.40
C GLN A 225 19.93 -16.07 -0.76
N ALA A 226 18.70 -15.81 -0.33
CA ALA A 226 17.84 -16.82 0.27
C ALA A 226 17.35 -17.87 -0.74
N LEU A 227 17.02 -17.47 -1.98
CA LEU A 227 16.70 -18.37 -3.09
C LEU A 227 17.88 -19.29 -3.39
N VAL A 228 19.06 -18.72 -3.66
CA VAL A 228 20.28 -19.48 -3.96
C VAL A 228 20.65 -20.44 -2.83
N ARG A 229 20.48 -20.02 -1.57
CA ARG A 229 20.74 -20.88 -0.43
C ARG A 229 19.78 -22.07 -0.37
N ALA A 230 18.47 -21.83 -0.50
CA ALA A 230 17.48 -22.91 -0.49
C ALA A 230 17.71 -23.91 -1.65
N GLN A 231 18.06 -23.40 -2.84
CA GLN A 231 18.45 -24.22 -3.98
C GLN A 231 19.67 -25.11 -3.66
N ARG A 232 20.74 -24.55 -3.08
CA ARG A 232 21.96 -25.30 -2.71
C ARG A 232 21.71 -26.33 -1.61
N GLU A 233 20.76 -26.06 -0.73
CA GLU A 233 20.28 -27.01 0.29
C GLU A 233 19.37 -28.10 -0.30
N GLY A 234 19.12 -28.10 -1.62
CA GLY A 234 18.26 -29.06 -2.31
C GLY A 234 16.78 -28.92 -1.96
N LYS A 235 16.38 -27.79 -1.36
CA LYS A 235 15.06 -27.60 -0.79
C LYS A 235 14.06 -27.18 -1.87
N GLU A 236 12.98 -27.95 -1.99
CA GLU A 236 11.86 -27.58 -2.84
C GLU A 236 11.02 -26.49 -2.17
N VAL A 237 10.83 -25.37 -2.87
CA VAL A 237 10.08 -24.21 -2.35
C VAL A 237 9.06 -23.71 -3.35
N CYS A 238 7.81 -23.66 -2.91
CA CYS A 238 6.68 -23.11 -3.65
C CYS A 238 6.38 -21.68 -3.18
N TRP A 239 6.52 -20.72 -4.09
CA TRP A 239 6.38 -19.30 -3.84
C TRP A 239 5.02 -18.76 -4.29
N VAL A 240 4.43 -17.86 -3.50
CA VAL A 240 3.37 -16.95 -3.93
C VAL A 240 3.88 -15.51 -3.83
N VAL A 241 3.85 -14.80 -4.94
CA VAL A 241 4.32 -13.41 -5.02
C VAL A 241 3.14 -12.49 -5.29
N HIS A 242 2.78 -11.66 -4.33
CA HIS A 242 1.60 -10.79 -4.40
C HIS A 242 1.92 -9.35 -4.80
N GLY A 243 1.05 -8.71 -5.59
CA GLY A 243 1.03 -7.25 -5.78
C GLY A 243 2.37 -6.65 -6.24
N ASP A 244 2.80 -5.58 -5.57
CA ASP A 244 4.11 -4.94 -5.78
C ASP A 244 5.31 -5.77 -5.29
N GLY A 245 5.08 -6.89 -4.61
CA GLY A 245 6.10 -7.87 -4.24
C GLY A 245 6.74 -8.51 -5.47
N ALA A 246 6.02 -8.53 -6.60
CA ALA A 246 6.56 -8.97 -7.88
C ALA A 246 7.77 -8.14 -8.32
N ARG A 247 7.76 -6.81 -8.10
CA ARG A 247 8.93 -5.95 -8.39
C ARG A 247 10.16 -6.38 -7.60
N MET A 248 10.02 -6.63 -6.30
CA MET A 248 11.12 -7.13 -5.44
C MET A 248 11.62 -8.49 -5.93
N PHE A 249 10.70 -9.40 -6.21
CA PHE A 249 11.02 -10.75 -6.66
C PHE A 249 11.77 -10.73 -8.00
N GLY A 250 11.35 -9.91 -8.96
CA GLY A 250 12.05 -9.76 -10.24
C GLY A 250 13.46 -9.21 -10.11
N LEU A 251 13.67 -8.21 -9.24
CA LEU A 251 15.01 -7.70 -8.93
C LEU A 251 15.87 -8.79 -8.25
N ALA A 252 15.26 -9.66 -7.43
CA ALA A 252 15.97 -10.77 -6.83
C ALA A 252 16.44 -11.76 -7.91
N LEU A 253 15.57 -12.10 -8.87
CA LEU A 253 15.94 -12.97 -10.00
C LEU A 253 17.07 -12.39 -10.87
N ASP A 254 17.14 -11.06 -11.04
CA ASP A 254 18.24 -10.41 -11.78
C ASP A 254 19.61 -10.62 -11.12
N ASN A 255 19.62 -10.82 -9.79
CA ASN A 255 20.82 -11.07 -8.99
C ASN A 255 21.18 -12.55 -8.88
N VAL A 256 20.35 -13.46 -9.39
CA VAL A 256 20.64 -14.90 -9.39
C VAL A 256 21.49 -15.28 -10.60
N ARG A 257 22.48 -16.15 -10.37
CA ARG A 257 23.43 -16.67 -11.37
C ARG A 257 23.47 -18.20 -11.46
N VAL A 258 22.56 -18.87 -10.77
CA VAL A 258 22.45 -20.35 -10.72
C VAL A 258 21.06 -20.79 -11.16
N SER A 259 20.91 -22.06 -11.54
CA SER A 259 19.60 -22.69 -11.75
C SER A 259 18.77 -22.66 -10.46
N LEU A 260 17.48 -22.39 -10.57
CA LEU A 260 16.49 -22.37 -9.49
C LEU A 260 15.40 -23.45 -9.70
N ASP A 261 15.79 -24.61 -10.25
CA ASP A 261 14.87 -25.71 -10.62
C ASP A 261 14.14 -26.39 -9.45
N LYS A 262 14.54 -26.14 -8.20
CA LYS A 262 13.82 -26.55 -6.98
C LYS A 262 12.75 -25.54 -6.55
N HIS A 263 12.62 -24.44 -7.28
CA HIS A 263 11.63 -23.41 -6.98
C HIS A 263 10.47 -23.43 -7.96
N THR A 264 9.26 -23.33 -7.43
CA THR A 264 8.05 -23.07 -8.22
C THR A 264 7.45 -21.74 -7.78
N VAL A 265 7.01 -20.89 -8.71
CA VAL A 265 6.43 -19.57 -8.38
C VAL A 265 5.06 -19.36 -9.01
N LEU A 266 4.14 -18.79 -8.24
CA LEU A 266 2.87 -18.24 -8.70
C LEU A 266 2.81 -16.74 -8.40
N PHE A 267 2.37 -15.94 -9.36
CA PHE A 267 2.14 -14.52 -9.17
C PHE A 267 0.65 -14.23 -8.90
N ALA A 268 0.36 -13.52 -7.82
CA ALA A 268 -1.00 -13.22 -7.37
C ALA A 268 -1.25 -11.71 -7.46
N ALA A 269 -2.16 -11.30 -8.35
CA ALA A 269 -2.44 -9.91 -8.69
C ALA A 269 -1.18 -9.05 -8.93
N PRO A 270 -0.27 -9.44 -9.84
CA PRO A 270 0.93 -8.66 -10.11
C PRO A 270 0.59 -7.26 -10.66
N ARG A 271 1.20 -6.23 -10.06
CA ARG A 271 1.05 -4.82 -10.51
C ARG A 271 2.02 -4.41 -11.61
N GLN A 272 2.97 -5.27 -11.97
CA GLN A 272 3.86 -5.07 -13.12
C GLN A 272 3.49 -6.04 -14.25
N SER A 273 3.98 -5.76 -15.46
CA SER A 273 3.78 -6.66 -16.62
C SER A 273 4.41 -8.02 -16.37
N MET A 274 3.67 -9.09 -16.68
CA MET A 274 4.14 -10.47 -16.50
C MET A 274 5.20 -10.90 -17.51
N VAL A 275 5.31 -10.23 -18.66
CA VAL A 275 6.24 -10.60 -19.74
C VAL A 275 7.68 -10.69 -19.22
N GLY A 276 8.18 -9.61 -18.60
CA GLY A 276 9.54 -9.57 -18.07
C GLY A 276 9.77 -10.54 -16.91
N PHE A 277 8.74 -10.93 -16.16
CA PHE A 277 8.90 -11.95 -15.10
C PHE A 277 8.99 -13.35 -15.67
N ILE A 278 8.20 -13.68 -16.68
CA ILE A 278 8.25 -14.97 -17.37
C ILE A 278 9.65 -15.20 -17.94
N GLU A 279 10.24 -14.19 -18.58
CA GLU A 279 11.62 -14.25 -19.09
C GLU A 279 12.64 -14.50 -17.97
N LYS A 280 12.50 -13.81 -16.83
CA LYS A 280 13.40 -14.00 -15.68
C LYS A 280 13.26 -15.39 -15.04
N VAL A 281 12.04 -15.90 -14.94
CA VAL A 281 11.75 -17.26 -14.45
C VAL A 281 12.40 -18.29 -15.37
N LYS A 282 12.25 -18.13 -16.69
CA LYS A 282 12.89 -18.99 -17.70
C LYS A 282 14.43 -18.91 -17.62
N LYS A 283 14.99 -17.70 -17.55
CA LYS A 283 16.45 -17.45 -17.46
C LYS A 283 17.08 -18.11 -16.24
N THR A 284 16.35 -18.19 -15.14
CA THR A 284 16.82 -18.80 -13.89
C THR A 284 16.43 -20.27 -13.77
N ASN A 285 15.80 -20.87 -14.78
CA ASN A 285 15.30 -22.24 -14.76
C ASN A 285 14.34 -22.53 -13.57
N MET A 286 13.68 -21.49 -13.06
CA MET A 286 12.64 -21.62 -12.05
C MET A 286 11.35 -22.13 -12.70
N LYS A 287 10.58 -22.98 -12.01
CA LYS A 287 9.29 -23.45 -12.51
C LYS A 287 8.24 -22.37 -12.31
N LEU A 288 7.46 -22.09 -13.36
CA LEU A 288 6.24 -21.30 -13.22
C LEU A 288 5.11 -22.25 -12.82
N HIS A 289 4.24 -21.83 -11.91
CA HIS A 289 3.02 -22.58 -11.60
C HIS A 289 2.13 -22.67 -12.85
N ASN A 290 1.36 -23.74 -13.05
CA ASN A 290 0.55 -23.93 -14.28
C ASN A 290 -0.44 -22.79 -14.57
N LYS A 291 -1.04 -22.20 -13.52
CA LYS A 291 -1.89 -20.99 -13.63
C LYS A 291 -1.10 -19.74 -14.08
N GLY A 292 0.22 -19.74 -13.92
CA GLY A 292 1.16 -18.65 -14.17
C GLY A 292 0.98 -17.49 -13.20
N TYR A 293 -0.14 -16.80 -13.36
CA TYR A 293 -0.60 -15.77 -12.46
C TYR A 293 -2.12 -15.75 -12.35
N VAL A 294 -2.63 -15.26 -11.22
CA VAL A 294 -4.06 -15.12 -10.93
C VAL A 294 -4.39 -13.68 -10.53
N HIS A 295 -5.65 -13.27 -10.65
CA HIS A 295 -6.11 -11.94 -10.28
C HIS A 295 -7.63 -11.94 -10.09
N HIS A 296 -8.14 -10.98 -9.33
CA HIS A 296 -9.59 -10.82 -9.19
C HIS A 296 -10.18 -10.10 -10.43
N PRO A 297 -11.34 -10.51 -10.97
CA PRO A 297 -11.91 -9.92 -12.19
C PRO A 297 -12.27 -8.43 -12.13
N ASP A 298 -12.45 -7.89 -10.92
CA ASP A 298 -12.74 -6.46 -10.66
C ASP A 298 -11.53 -5.67 -10.13
N ASP A 299 -10.35 -6.30 -10.05
CA ASP A 299 -9.11 -5.61 -9.72
C ASP A 299 -8.64 -4.76 -10.90
N TRP A 300 -8.91 -3.47 -10.83
CA TRP A 300 -8.65 -2.54 -11.93
C TRP A 300 -7.16 -2.33 -12.20
N SER A 301 -6.30 -2.50 -11.18
CA SER A 301 -4.86 -2.33 -11.33
C SER A 301 -4.27 -3.41 -12.24
N CYS A 302 -4.70 -4.66 -12.05
CA CYS A 302 -4.30 -5.78 -12.92
C CYS A 302 -5.01 -5.74 -14.29
N VAL A 303 -6.27 -5.29 -14.35
CA VAL A 303 -6.99 -5.15 -15.63
C VAL A 303 -6.28 -4.15 -16.54
N LYS A 304 -5.84 -2.99 -16.03
CA LYS A 304 -5.08 -1.99 -16.81
C LYS A 304 -3.80 -2.59 -17.38
N ASN A 305 -3.03 -3.33 -16.57
CA ASN A 305 -1.81 -3.97 -17.06
C ASN A 305 -2.08 -5.01 -18.15
N ARG A 306 -3.16 -5.79 -18.02
CA ARG A 306 -3.52 -6.82 -19.00
C ARG A 306 -4.04 -6.21 -20.30
N LEU A 307 -4.82 -5.13 -20.25
CA LEU A 307 -5.25 -4.41 -21.44
C LEU A 307 -4.09 -3.99 -22.33
N LEU A 308 -2.97 -3.60 -21.72
CA LEU A 308 -1.79 -3.14 -22.45
C LEU A 308 -0.87 -4.28 -22.91
N ASN A 309 -0.95 -5.47 -22.30
CA ASN A 309 0.07 -6.52 -22.48
C ASN A 309 -0.47 -7.94 -22.67
N SER A 310 -1.79 -8.17 -22.77
CA SER A 310 -2.41 -9.50 -22.75
C SER A 310 -1.83 -10.45 -23.80
N ARG A 311 -1.67 -9.99 -25.04
CA ARG A 311 -1.11 -10.76 -26.15
C ARG A 311 0.33 -11.16 -25.86
N SER A 312 1.19 -10.19 -25.51
CA SER A 312 2.58 -10.45 -25.15
C SER A 312 2.73 -11.39 -23.96
N ILE A 313 1.83 -11.31 -22.97
CA ILE A 313 1.82 -12.25 -21.84
C ILE A 313 1.40 -13.65 -22.30
N ALA A 314 0.38 -13.77 -23.16
CA ALA A 314 -0.05 -15.06 -23.70
C ALA A 314 1.05 -15.71 -24.55
N ASP A 315 1.72 -14.94 -25.41
CA ASP A 315 2.81 -15.42 -26.25
C ASP A 315 4.02 -15.85 -25.40
N ALA A 316 4.32 -15.10 -24.34
CA ALA A 316 5.36 -15.48 -23.38
C ALA A 316 5.01 -16.77 -22.62
N MET A 317 3.73 -16.99 -22.28
CA MET A 317 3.25 -18.24 -21.65
C MET A 317 3.34 -19.43 -22.60
N ASP A 318 2.93 -19.29 -23.87
CA ASP A 318 3.09 -20.36 -24.86
C ASP A 318 4.55 -20.76 -25.04
N GLY A 319 5.47 -19.79 -24.96
CA GLY A 319 6.92 -20.01 -25.00
C GLY A 319 7.51 -20.79 -23.82
N LEU A 320 6.71 -21.17 -22.82
CA LEU A 320 7.10 -22.03 -21.70
C LEU A 320 6.77 -23.51 -21.92
N GLY A 321 5.94 -23.84 -22.91
CA GLY A 321 5.59 -25.23 -23.26
C GLY A 321 4.10 -25.54 -23.16
N THR A 322 3.74 -26.77 -23.53
CA THR A 322 2.34 -27.20 -23.75
C THR A 322 1.44 -27.09 -22.52
N ASP A 323 2.00 -27.20 -21.32
CA ASP A 323 1.27 -27.11 -20.04
C ASP A 323 0.63 -25.73 -19.83
N TYR A 324 1.06 -24.71 -20.58
CA TYR A 324 0.58 -23.33 -20.45
C TYR A 324 -0.37 -22.89 -21.59
N ASN A 325 -0.56 -23.71 -22.63
CA ASN A 325 -1.34 -23.35 -23.82
C ASN A 325 -2.80 -23.01 -23.49
N ALA A 326 -3.41 -23.76 -22.56
CA ALA A 326 -4.78 -23.48 -22.09
C ALA A 326 -4.85 -22.09 -21.45
N ARG A 327 -3.87 -21.76 -20.61
CA ARG A 327 -3.81 -20.46 -19.93
C ARG A 327 -3.53 -19.31 -20.89
N ALA A 328 -2.66 -19.50 -21.87
CA ALA A 328 -2.41 -18.51 -22.91
C ALA A 328 -3.66 -18.24 -23.76
N SER A 329 -4.44 -19.28 -24.08
CA SER A 329 -5.71 -19.15 -24.79
C SER A 329 -6.73 -18.34 -23.99
N GLU A 330 -6.91 -18.66 -22.70
CA GLU A 330 -7.75 -17.85 -21.79
C GLU A 330 -7.33 -16.38 -21.75
N LEU A 331 -6.01 -16.10 -21.76
CA LEU A 331 -5.48 -14.73 -21.75
C LEU A 331 -5.82 -13.94 -23.02
N ARG A 332 -5.80 -14.61 -24.17
CA ARG A 332 -6.19 -14.01 -25.46
C ARG A 332 -7.67 -13.68 -25.48
N GLU A 333 -8.52 -14.57 -24.97
CA GLU A 333 -9.97 -14.34 -24.87
C GLU A 333 -10.30 -13.21 -23.88
N MET A 334 -9.63 -13.18 -22.73
CA MET A 334 -9.85 -12.16 -21.70
C MET A 334 -9.63 -10.74 -22.23
N PHE A 335 -8.74 -10.54 -23.20
CA PHE A 335 -8.49 -9.21 -23.81
C PHE A 335 -9.77 -8.57 -24.35
N GLY A 336 -10.59 -9.31 -25.10
CA GLY A 336 -11.85 -8.79 -25.64
C GLY A 336 -12.81 -8.37 -24.52
N THR A 337 -12.90 -9.21 -23.47
CA THR A 337 -13.73 -8.88 -22.31
C THR A 337 -13.22 -7.65 -21.56
N ASP A 338 -11.90 -7.49 -21.40
CA ASP A 338 -11.34 -6.35 -20.67
C ASP A 338 -11.43 -5.06 -21.47
N PHE A 339 -11.26 -5.13 -22.79
CA PHE A 339 -11.43 -3.97 -23.66
C PHE A 339 -12.86 -3.43 -23.56
N TYR A 340 -13.86 -4.32 -23.63
CA TYR A 340 -15.26 -3.97 -23.40
C TYR A 340 -15.50 -3.39 -22.00
N LYS A 341 -14.88 -3.96 -20.97
CA LYS A 341 -14.95 -3.44 -19.58
C LYS A 341 -14.35 -2.04 -19.47
N ALA A 342 -13.22 -1.77 -20.12
CA ALA A 342 -12.59 -0.47 -20.11
C ALA A 342 -13.42 0.58 -20.85
N ALA A 343 -13.94 0.23 -22.03
CA ALA A 343 -14.82 1.10 -22.79
C ALA A 343 -16.08 1.48 -21.99
N THR A 344 -16.73 0.51 -21.33
CA THR A 344 -17.92 0.75 -20.49
C THR A 344 -17.63 1.55 -19.23
N MET A 345 -16.43 1.40 -18.65
CA MET A 345 -16.00 2.20 -17.49
C MET A 345 -15.65 3.64 -17.88
N THR A 346 -14.90 3.85 -18.96
CA THR A 346 -14.54 5.20 -19.44
C THR A 346 -15.79 5.96 -19.90
N ALA A 347 -16.72 5.30 -20.59
CA ALA A 347 -17.99 5.92 -21.01
C ALA A 347 -18.92 6.24 -19.81
N GLY A 348 -18.92 5.41 -18.77
CA GLY A 348 -19.78 5.62 -17.59
C GLY A 348 -19.24 6.59 -16.54
N ILE A 349 -17.90 6.71 -16.40
CA ILE A 349 -17.24 7.60 -15.45
C ILE A 349 -17.11 9.03 -16.03
N GLY A 350 -17.19 9.17 -17.35
CA GLY A 350 -16.81 10.38 -18.10
C GLY A 350 -17.52 11.70 -17.75
N ALA A 351 -18.72 11.68 -17.14
CA ALA A 351 -19.47 12.93 -16.90
C ALA A 351 -19.72 13.27 -15.42
N ALA A 352 -19.97 12.29 -14.54
CA ALA A 352 -20.32 12.56 -13.13
C ALA A 352 -19.24 12.12 -12.13
N ALA A 353 -18.40 11.15 -12.50
CA ALA A 353 -17.38 10.59 -11.61
C ALA A 353 -15.96 11.03 -11.98
N SER A 354 -15.70 11.56 -13.17
CA SER A 354 -14.38 12.10 -13.54
C SER A 354 -13.94 13.26 -12.64
N GLY A 355 -14.89 14.13 -12.23
CA GLY A 355 -14.68 15.14 -11.19
C GLY A 355 -14.30 14.50 -9.86
N ALA A 356 -15.19 13.68 -9.28
CA ALA A 356 -14.93 13.01 -8.00
C ALA A 356 -13.75 12.00 -8.02
N TRP A 357 -13.36 11.46 -9.17
CA TRP A 357 -12.28 10.48 -9.31
C TRP A 357 -10.91 11.15 -9.50
N ASN A 358 -10.84 12.24 -10.28
CA ASN A 358 -9.64 13.08 -10.34
C ASN A 358 -9.46 13.85 -9.02
N GLU A 359 -10.55 14.29 -8.41
CA GLU A 359 -10.56 15.02 -7.15
C GLU A 359 -10.32 14.08 -5.94
N ALA A 360 -10.84 12.84 -5.92
CA ALA A 360 -10.48 11.85 -4.89
C ALA A 360 -9.09 11.22 -5.08
N GLN A 361 -8.48 11.32 -6.27
CA GLN A 361 -7.06 11.00 -6.47
C GLN A 361 -6.14 12.14 -6.01
N HIS A 362 -6.62 13.38 -5.94
CA HIS A 362 -5.80 14.55 -5.57
C HIS A 362 -6.18 15.25 -4.25
N ILE A 363 -7.31 14.93 -3.63
CA ILE A 363 -7.85 15.70 -2.50
C ILE A 363 -8.14 14.79 -1.30
N GLY A 364 -7.18 14.71 -0.38
CA GLY A 364 -7.40 14.25 0.99
C GLY A 364 -8.16 15.26 1.86
N LYS A 365 -9.19 15.93 1.33
CA LYS A 365 -9.94 17.02 2.00
C LYS A 365 -11.45 16.99 1.80
N VAL A 366 -12.09 15.83 1.72
CA VAL A 366 -13.55 15.79 1.96
C VAL A 366 -13.76 15.48 3.43
N SER A 367 -14.33 16.43 4.18
CA SER A 367 -14.60 16.22 5.60
C SER A 367 -15.69 15.14 5.74
N PRO A 368 -15.59 14.23 6.74
CA PRO A 368 -16.59 13.17 6.96
C PRO A 368 -18.04 13.70 7.05
N GLY A 369 -18.23 14.97 7.45
CA GLY A 369 -19.54 15.60 7.60
C GLY A 369 -20.27 15.95 6.30
N GLN A 370 -19.56 16.16 5.18
CA GLN A 370 -20.21 16.48 3.89
C GLN A 370 -20.72 15.23 3.15
N LEU A 371 -20.09 14.07 3.36
CA LEU A 371 -20.51 12.79 2.79
C LEU A 371 -21.55 12.04 3.64
N ALA A 372 -21.77 12.50 4.88
CA ALA A 372 -22.76 11.95 5.80
C ALA A 372 -24.19 12.48 5.55
N ASN A 373 -24.41 13.34 4.54
CA ASN A 373 -25.74 13.77 4.16
C ASN A 373 -26.42 12.71 3.27
N PRO A 374 -27.41 11.95 3.76
CA PRO A 374 -28.11 10.95 2.97
C PRO A 374 -28.85 11.55 1.76
N GLY A 375 -29.13 12.86 1.73
CA GLY A 375 -29.80 13.55 0.62
C GLY A 375 -28.99 13.56 -0.69
N ILE A 376 -27.66 13.64 -0.62
CA ILE A 376 -26.77 13.61 -1.80
C ILE A 376 -26.80 12.22 -2.45
N TRP A 377 -26.82 11.17 -1.62
CA TRP A 377 -26.92 9.79 -2.10
C TRP A 377 -28.32 9.44 -2.59
N LYS A 378 -29.37 10.01 -1.99
CA LYS A 378 -30.75 9.84 -2.44
C LYS A 378 -30.97 10.42 -3.84
N GLN A 379 -30.38 11.58 -4.14
CA GLN A 379 -30.41 12.18 -5.49
C GLN A 379 -29.57 11.41 -6.52
N MET A 380 -28.52 10.71 -6.11
CA MET A 380 -27.71 9.86 -7.00
C MET A 380 -28.29 8.46 -7.23
N LEU A 381 -29.02 7.89 -6.25
CA LEU A 381 -29.54 6.52 -6.30
C LEU A 381 -31.04 6.44 -6.62
N VAL A 382 -31.79 7.52 -6.39
CA VAL A 382 -33.22 7.61 -6.68
C VAL A 382 -33.42 8.77 -7.63
N GLY A 383 -33.46 8.46 -8.93
CA GLY A 383 -33.97 9.40 -9.93
C GLY A 383 -35.48 9.55 -9.74
N ASP A 384 -35.90 10.31 -8.75
CA ASP A 384 -37.28 10.76 -8.63
C ASP A 384 -37.40 12.13 -9.28
N GLY A 385 -37.87 12.12 -10.53
CA GLY A 385 -38.57 13.24 -11.17
C GLY A 385 -37.73 14.44 -11.57
N GLY A 386 -37.27 14.47 -12.83
CA GLY A 386 -36.85 15.71 -13.48
C GLY A 386 -35.77 15.53 -14.55
N LEU A 387 -36.21 15.36 -15.79
CA LEU A 387 -35.37 15.49 -16.99
C LEU A 387 -34.74 16.90 -17.02
N GLY A 388 -33.48 17.02 -16.62
CA GLY A 388 -32.74 18.28 -16.70
C GLY A 388 -31.23 18.07 -16.63
N THR A 389 -30.55 18.15 -17.79
CA THR A 389 -29.09 18.33 -17.98
C THR A 389 -28.10 17.15 -17.77
N ALA A 390 -28.53 15.92 -17.46
CA ALA A 390 -27.65 14.72 -17.54
C ALA A 390 -27.97 13.78 -18.73
N ALA A 391 -28.98 14.10 -19.53
CA ALA A 391 -29.68 13.11 -20.36
C ALA A 391 -29.15 12.92 -21.81
N MET A 392 -28.20 13.71 -22.33
CA MET A 392 -27.72 13.49 -23.71
C MET A 392 -26.48 12.60 -23.86
N TYR A 393 -25.77 12.27 -22.78
CA TYR A 393 -24.60 11.36 -22.83
C TYR A 393 -24.61 10.23 -21.78
N GLY A 394 -25.53 10.26 -20.79
CA GLY A 394 -25.50 9.37 -19.61
C GLY A 394 -26.57 8.27 -19.54
N GLY A 395 -27.54 8.22 -20.47
CA GLY A 395 -28.71 7.33 -20.38
C GLY A 395 -28.38 5.83 -20.36
N ALA A 396 -27.42 5.39 -21.18
CA ALA A 396 -26.97 4.00 -21.19
C ALA A 396 -26.12 3.63 -19.97
N ALA A 397 -25.30 4.56 -19.46
CA ALA A 397 -24.47 4.33 -18.30
C ALA A 397 -25.31 4.22 -17.01
N LEU A 398 -26.26 5.10 -16.77
CA LEU A 398 -27.11 4.99 -15.58
C LEU A 398 -28.04 3.77 -15.63
N ALA A 399 -28.55 3.38 -16.81
CA ALA A 399 -29.35 2.16 -16.93
C ALA A 399 -28.53 0.86 -16.70
N THR A 400 -27.26 0.83 -17.12
CA THR A 400 -26.38 -0.34 -16.91
C THR A 400 -25.94 -0.46 -15.44
N TRP A 401 -25.73 0.68 -14.76
CA TRP A 401 -25.21 0.74 -13.39
C TRP A 401 -26.27 0.91 -12.30
N GLY A 402 -27.52 1.24 -12.63
CA GLY A 402 -28.66 1.22 -11.70
C GLY A 402 -29.01 -0.18 -11.20
N SER A 403 -28.47 -1.23 -11.84
CA SER A 403 -28.55 -2.59 -11.33
C SER A 403 -27.62 -2.82 -10.14
N VAL A 404 -28.05 -3.63 -9.16
CA VAL A 404 -27.23 -4.04 -8.00
C VAL A 404 -25.87 -4.62 -8.42
N ARG A 405 -25.81 -5.31 -9.57
CA ARG A 405 -24.56 -5.86 -10.13
C ARG A 405 -23.60 -4.76 -10.58
N GLY A 406 -24.10 -3.71 -11.23
CA GLY A 406 -23.32 -2.55 -11.61
C GLY A 406 -22.71 -1.87 -10.38
N LEU A 407 -23.52 -1.49 -9.41
CA LEU A 407 -23.03 -0.84 -8.19
C LEU A 407 -21.99 -1.67 -7.41
N ARG A 408 -22.15 -3.00 -7.33
CA ARG A 408 -21.14 -3.88 -6.72
C ARG A 408 -19.81 -3.83 -7.46
N ARG A 409 -19.85 -3.84 -8.78
CA ARG A 409 -18.64 -3.72 -9.61
C ARG A 409 -17.96 -2.37 -9.41
N LEU A 410 -18.73 -1.29 -9.26
CA LEU A 410 -18.21 0.06 -9.07
C LEU A 410 -17.45 0.13 -7.76
N ARG A 411 -18.11 -0.35 -6.69
CA ARG A 411 -17.52 -0.49 -5.37
C ARG A 411 -16.20 -1.27 -5.42
N ASN A 412 -16.20 -2.46 -6.04
CA ASN A 412 -15.01 -3.31 -6.09
C ASN A 412 -13.86 -2.59 -6.83
N THR A 413 -14.14 -1.96 -7.97
CA THR A 413 -13.12 -1.20 -8.70
C THR A 413 -12.59 -0.03 -7.86
N MET A 414 -13.45 0.77 -7.25
CA MET A 414 -13.04 1.87 -6.37
C MET A 414 -12.20 1.39 -5.19
N ALA A 415 -12.48 0.19 -4.67
CA ALA A 415 -11.80 -0.41 -3.55
C ALA A 415 -10.41 -0.99 -3.88
N THR A 416 -10.00 -1.04 -5.16
CA THR A 416 -8.70 -1.61 -5.57
C THR A 416 -7.50 -0.91 -4.90
N ASN A 417 -7.64 0.37 -4.55
CA ASN A 417 -6.61 1.14 -3.86
C ASN A 417 -6.86 1.29 -2.36
N VAL A 418 -7.94 0.71 -1.82
CA VAL A 418 -8.24 0.78 -0.39
C VAL A 418 -7.36 -0.20 0.35
N ALA A 419 -6.84 0.19 1.51
CA ALA A 419 -5.89 -0.62 2.26
C ALA A 419 -6.53 -1.61 3.25
N ASP A 420 -7.87 -1.69 3.23
CA ASP A 420 -8.66 -2.68 3.96
C ASP A 420 -8.87 -3.94 3.11
N PRO A 421 -8.37 -5.10 3.57
CA PRO A 421 -8.50 -6.34 2.82
C PRO A 421 -9.93 -6.83 2.67
N ASP A 422 -10.87 -6.42 3.53
CA ASP A 422 -12.27 -6.81 3.42
C ASP A 422 -13.02 -6.09 2.30
N LEU A 423 -12.43 -5.00 1.78
CA LEU A 423 -12.98 -4.20 0.70
C LEU A 423 -12.21 -4.34 -0.60
N ASN A 424 -10.92 -4.67 -0.53
CA ASN A 424 -10.03 -4.60 -1.68
C ASN A 424 -9.95 -5.92 -2.48
N PRO A 425 -10.48 -6.00 -3.72
CA PRO A 425 -10.39 -7.22 -4.53
C PRO A 425 -8.95 -7.63 -4.88
N HIS A 426 -7.98 -6.71 -4.87
CA HIS A 426 -6.57 -6.99 -5.11
C HIS A 426 -5.96 -7.92 -4.04
N MET A 427 -6.55 -7.94 -2.83
CA MET A 427 -6.14 -8.87 -1.76
C MET A 427 -6.76 -10.26 -1.90
N HIS A 428 -7.68 -10.45 -2.86
CA HIS A 428 -8.42 -11.69 -3.04
C HIS A 428 -8.34 -12.21 -4.48
N PRO A 429 -7.13 -12.44 -5.02
CA PRO A 429 -6.92 -12.78 -6.43
C PRO A 429 -7.51 -14.15 -6.84
N PHE A 430 -7.88 -14.99 -5.88
CA PHE A 430 -8.51 -16.29 -6.11
C PHE A 430 -10.03 -16.29 -5.95
N LYS A 431 -10.63 -15.20 -5.43
CA LYS A 431 -12.09 -15.09 -5.34
C LYS A 431 -12.67 -14.69 -6.70
N ASN A 432 -13.87 -15.20 -6.98
CA ASN A 432 -14.69 -14.69 -8.06
C ASN A 432 -15.55 -13.52 -7.52
N ARG A 433 -16.28 -12.84 -8.40
CA ARG A 433 -17.07 -11.66 -8.03
C ARG A 433 -18.09 -11.98 -6.93
N ASP A 434 -18.79 -13.09 -7.04
CA ASP A 434 -19.88 -13.41 -6.12
C ASP A 434 -19.33 -13.78 -4.74
N SER A 435 -18.26 -14.59 -4.69
CA SER A 435 -17.61 -14.94 -3.42
C SER A 435 -16.93 -13.73 -2.77
N PHE A 436 -16.38 -12.81 -3.55
CA PHE A 436 -15.86 -11.55 -3.03
C PHE A 436 -16.98 -10.61 -2.57
N ASN A 437 -18.09 -10.50 -3.30
CA ASN A 437 -19.23 -9.69 -2.87
C ASN A 437 -19.85 -10.22 -1.57
N ALA A 438 -19.94 -11.54 -1.41
CA ALA A 438 -20.37 -12.17 -0.17
C ALA A 438 -19.37 -11.91 0.98
N HIS A 439 -18.06 -11.95 0.70
CA HIS A 439 -17.01 -11.56 1.65
C HIS A 439 -17.22 -10.13 2.14
N VAL A 440 -17.33 -9.16 1.22
CA VAL A 440 -17.58 -7.76 1.57
C VAL A 440 -18.88 -7.63 2.37
N GLN A 441 -19.94 -8.33 1.97
CA GLN A 441 -21.23 -8.25 2.67
C GLN A 441 -21.15 -8.74 4.11
N LYS A 442 -20.43 -9.85 4.33
CA LYS A 442 -20.21 -10.42 5.66
C LYS A 442 -19.43 -9.47 6.58
N HIS A 443 -18.45 -8.74 6.04
CA HIS A 443 -17.53 -7.91 6.84
C HIS A 443 -17.94 -6.43 6.95
N LYS A 444 -18.65 -5.90 5.96
CA LYS A 444 -18.98 -4.46 5.83
C LYS A 444 -20.48 -4.18 5.68
N GLY A 445 -21.31 -5.21 5.72
CA GLY A 445 -22.76 -5.09 5.59
C GLY A 445 -23.23 -4.87 4.15
N GLY A 446 -24.34 -4.15 3.99
CA GLY A 446 -24.99 -3.98 2.69
C GLY A 446 -24.16 -3.22 1.65
N LEU A 447 -24.68 -3.15 0.42
CA LEU A 447 -24.05 -2.43 -0.68
C LEU A 447 -23.79 -0.95 -0.35
N ALA A 448 -24.76 -0.26 0.26
CA ALA A 448 -24.61 1.14 0.68
C ALA A 448 -23.51 1.31 1.73
N SER A 449 -23.51 0.49 2.79
CA SER A 449 -22.50 0.51 3.86
C SER A 449 -21.10 0.26 3.32
N SER A 450 -20.95 -0.72 2.42
CA SER A 450 -19.66 -1.04 1.82
C SER A 450 -19.17 0.02 0.81
N LEU A 451 -20.07 0.68 0.07
CA LEU A 451 -19.72 1.85 -0.75
C LEU A 451 -19.23 3.02 0.11
N PHE A 452 -19.94 3.34 1.19
CA PHE A 452 -19.52 4.37 2.13
C PHE A 452 -18.15 4.04 2.76
N ALA A 453 -17.93 2.78 3.14
CA ALA A 453 -16.65 2.32 3.68
C ALA A 453 -15.50 2.52 2.67
N VAL A 454 -15.70 2.25 1.37
CA VAL A 454 -14.67 2.49 0.34
C VAL A 454 -14.28 3.97 0.22
N LEU A 455 -15.19 4.90 0.50
CA LEU A 455 -14.93 6.34 0.43
C LEU A 455 -14.23 6.88 1.68
N THR A 456 -14.47 6.27 2.83
CA THR A 456 -13.91 6.73 4.11
C THR A 456 -12.66 5.98 4.54
N THR A 457 -12.37 4.83 3.92
CA THR A 457 -11.20 4.03 4.26
C THR A 457 -9.93 4.57 3.60
N GLU A 458 -8.83 4.54 4.35
CA GLU A 458 -7.49 4.90 3.89
C GLU A 458 -7.04 4.09 2.65
N ARG A 459 -6.26 4.75 1.77
CA ARG A 459 -5.77 4.20 0.49
C ARG A 459 -4.27 3.93 0.50
N PHE A 460 -3.84 3.00 -0.38
CA PHE A 460 -2.44 2.73 -0.73
C PHE A 460 -1.83 3.79 -1.64
#